data_AF-A0A8J7B874-F1
#
_entry.id   AF-A0A8J7B874-F1
#
_cell.length_a   1.000
_cell.length_b   1.000
_cell.length_c   1.000
_cell.angle_alpha   90.00
_cell.angle_beta   90.00
_cell.angle_gamma   90.00
#
_symmetry.space_group_name_H-M   'P 1'
#
loop_
_entity.id
_entity.type
_entity.pdbx_description
1 polymer ?
#
loop_
_entity_poly.entity_id
_entity_poly.type
_entity_poly.pdbx_seq_one_letter_code
_entity_poly.pdbx_strand_id
1 'polypeptide(L)' 'REPVRVMLIGTATGMELIIAHLHQVGFAEPRAWSKPQLDPATGQPMRILTKWIRR' A
#
# COMPACT_ATOMS: atom_id res chain seq x y z
N ARG A 1 -10.23 10.92 -14.24
CA ARG A 1 -9.62 10.43 -12.99
C ARG A 1 -8.34 9.71 -13.38
N GLU A 2 -7.22 10.03 -12.77
CA GLU A 2 -5.91 9.46 -13.09
C GLU A 2 -5.53 8.44 -12.02
N PRO A 3 -5.16 7.19 -12.39
CA PRO A 3 -4.76 6.18 -11.42
C PRO A 3 -3.32 6.43 -10.96
N VAL A 4 -3.12 6.61 -9.66
CA VAL A 4 -1.82 6.70 -9.01
C VAL A 4 -1.61 5.44 -8.17
N ARG A 5 -0.45 4.80 -8.32
CA ARG A 5 -0.08 3.62 -7.51
C ARG A 5 0.86 4.04 -6.39
N VAL A 6 0.53 3.62 -5.17
CA VAL A 6 1.40 3.73 -4.00
C VAL A 6 1.89 2.33 -3.66
N MET A 7 3.20 2.17 -3.53
CA MET A 7 3.85 0.89 -3.27
C MET A 7 4.53 0.96 -1.91
N LEU A 8 4.25 -0.03 -1.07
CA LEU A 8 4.98 -0.28 0.19
C LEU A 8 5.80 -1.54 0.00
N ILE A 9 7.08 -1.48 0.33
CA ILE A 9 8.02 -2.60 0.35
C ILE A 9 8.75 -2.54 1.69
N GLY A 10 8.86 -3.68 2.37
CA GLY A 10 9.59 -3.77 3.63
C GLY A 10 9.14 -4.95 4.49
N THR A 11 9.38 -4.86 5.80
CA THR A 11 8.95 -5.91 6.73
C THR A 11 7.42 -5.93 6.84
N ALA A 12 6.83 -7.12 7.06
CA ALA A 12 5.38 -7.26 7.22
C ALA A 12 4.85 -6.35 8.34
N THR A 13 5.49 -6.36 9.51
CA THR A 13 5.09 -5.53 10.66
C THR A 13 5.17 -4.04 10.35
N GLY A 14 6.26 -3.58 9.72
CA GLY A 14 6.41 -2.16 9.36
C GLY A 14 5.35 -1.70 8.37
N MET A 15 5.03 -2.54 7.37
CA MET A 15 3.97 -2.25 6.42
C MET A 15 2.59 -2.17 7.08
N GLU A 16 2.24 -3.10 7.97
CA GLU A 16 0.94 -3.06 8.66
C GLU A 16 0.81 -1.81 9.55
N LEU A 17 1.88 -1.36 10.20
CA LEU A 17 1.90 -0.09 10.95
C LEU A 17 1.66 1.12 10.04
N ILE A 18 2.30 1.18 8.88
CA ILE A 18 2.10 2.26 7.90
C ILE A 18 0.67 2.21 7.33
N ILE A 19 0.14 1.02 7.01
CA ILE A 19 -1.24 0.86 6.53
C ILE A 19 -2.23 1.35 7.59
N ALA A 20 -2.04 0.97 8.85
CA ALA A 20 -2.88 1.42 9.96
C ALA A 20 -2.81 2.95 10.14
N HIS A 21 -1.62 3.54 10.08
CA HIS A 21 -1.44 4.99 10.16
C HIS A 21 -2.13 5.71 9.00
N LEU A 22 -1.95 5.23 7.76
CA LEU A 22 -2.60 5.79 6.57
C LEU A 22 -4.13 5.67 6.62
N HIS A 23 -4.66 4.62 7.24
CA HIS A 23 -6.08 4.50 7.51
C HIS A 23 -6.56 5.54 8.52
N GLN A 24 -5.84 5.74 9.62
CA GLN A 24 -6.19 6.72 10.66
C GLN A 24 -6.29 8.15 10.13
N VAL A 25 -5.41 8.54 9.19
CA VAL A 25 -5.45 9.87 8.56
C VAL A 25 -6.45 9.96 7.39
N GLY A 26 -7.29 8.94 7.19
CA GLY A 26 -8.29 8.89 6.12
C GLY A 26 -7.72 8.73 4.72
N PHE A 27 -6.43 8.37 4.60
CA PHE A 27 -5.78 8.22 3.29
C PHE A 27 -6.33 7.01 2.56
N ALA A 28 -6.42 5.82 3.17
CA ALA A 28 -6.98 4.63 2.53
C ALA A 28 -7.45 3.57 3.54
N GLU A 29 -8.52 2.85 3.20
CA GLU A 29 -8.97 1.67 3.91
C GLU A 29 -7.90 0.54 3.87
N PRO A 30 -7.65 -0.20 4.95
CA PRO A 30 -6.68 -1.30 4.95
C PRO A 30 -6.97 -2.37 3.88
N ARG A 31 -8.25 -2.63 3.63
CA ARG A 31 -8.71 -3.57 2.58
C ARG A 31 -8.53 -3.07 1.14
N ALA A 32 -8.19 -1.79 0.94
CA ALA A 32 -7.96 -1.23 -0.39
C ALA A 32 -6.57 -1.59 -0.94
N TRP A 33 -5.66 -2.05 -0.09
CA TRP A 33 -4.35 -2.54 -0.49
C TRP A 33 -4.46 -3.92 -1.14
N SER A 34 -3.53 -4.23 -2.04
CA SER A 34 -3.41 -5.54 -2.65
C SER A 34 -3.21 -6.64 -1.60
N LYS A 35 -3.38 -7.89 -1.99
CA LYS A 35 -2.94 -9.01 -1.15
C LYS A 35 -1.42 -8.98 -0.95
N PRO A 36 -0.91 -9.64 0.12
CA PRO A 36 0.11 -10.66 -0.02
C PRO A 36 1.05 -10.69 -1.23
N GLN A 37 2.13 -9.94 -1.37
CA GLN A 37 3.07 -10.22 -2.48
C GLN A 37 4.53 -9.99 -2.11
N LEU A 38 5.43 -10.52 -2.94
CA LEU A 38 6.86 -10.31 -2.85
C LEU A 38 7.30 -9.39 -3.98
N ASP A 39 8.17 -8.43 -3.66
CA ASP A 39 8.87 -7.63 -4.65
C ASP A 39 9.81 -8.54 -5.46
N PRO A 40 9.73 -8.54 -6.80
CA PRO A 40 10.50 -9.47 -7.63
C PRO A 40 12.01 -9.19 -7.66
N ALA A 41 12.44 -7.98 -7.30
CA ALA A 41 13.85 -7.60 -7.33
C ALA A 41 14.56 -7.94 -6.01
N THR A 42 13.87 -7.81 -4.88
CA THR A 42 14.44 -7.92 -3.53
C THR A 42 13.92 -9.11 -2.73
N GLY A 43 12.82 -9.73 -3.16
CA GLY A 43 12.11 -10.76 -2.41
C GLY A 43 11.42 -10.23 -1.15
N GLN A 44 11.39 -8.92 -0.92
CA GLN A 44 10.77 -8.34 0.26
C GLN A 44 9.24 -8.35 0.15
N PRO A 45 8.52 -8.49 1.28
CA PRO A 45 7.09 -8.28 1.29
C PRO A 45 6.69 -6.92 0.72
N MET A 46 5.63 -6.92 -0.08
CA MET A 46 5.13 -5.76 -0.82
C MET A 46 3.60 -5.67 -0.79
N ARG A 47 3.07 -4.44 -0.86
CA ARG A 47 1.66 -4.10 -1.05
C ARG A 47 1.52 -2.94 -2.02
N ILE A 48 0.48 -2.95 -2.85
CA ILE A 48 0.17 -1.88 -3.78
C ILE A 48 -1.24 -1.36 -3.53
N LEU A 49 -1.40 -0.04 -3.46
CA LEU A 49 -2.68 0.67 -3.45
C LEU A 49 -2.84 1.42 -4.77
N THR A 50 -4.02 1.36 -5.37
CA THR A 50 -4.37 2.21 -6.52
C THR A 50 -5.38 3.28 -6.09
N LYS A 51 -5.03 4.55 -6.26
CA LYS A 51 -5.88 5.71 -5.98
C LYS A 51 -6.30 6.39 -7.27
N TRP A 52 -7.55 6.84 -7.34
CA TRP A 52 -8.07 7.56 -8.49
C TRP A 52 -8.19 9.05 -8.17
N ILE A 53 -7.26 9.86 -8.66
CA ILE A 53 -7.22 11.29 -8.40
C ILE A 53 -8.04 12.01 -9.46
N ARG A 54 -8.83 13.02 -9.07
CA ARG A 54 -9.42 13.99 -10.00
C ARG A 54 -8.42 15.14 -10.12
N ARG A 55 -8.16 15.56 -11.36
CA ARG A 55 -7.42 16.80 -11.62
C ARG A 55 -8.26 17.99 -11.21
#